data_AF-A0A3A4WGA2-F1
#
_entry.id   AF-A0A3A4WGA2-F1
#
_cell.length_a   1.000
_cell.length_b   1.000
_cell.length_c   1.000
_cell.angle_alpha   90.00
_cell.angle_beta   90.00
_cell.angle_gamma   90.00
#
_symmetry.space_group_name_H-M   'P 1'
#
loop_
_entity.id
_entity.type
_entity.pdbx_description
1 polymer ?
#
loop_
_entity_poly.entity_id
_entity_poly.type
_entity_poly.pdbx_seq_one_letter_code
_entity_poly.pdbx_strand_id
1 'polypeptide(L)'
;MIKIRTSFITAVLIIFIALGSVSADESKRTLKEAFDDGAVSLSFRAKNAGNDLQIEVKKVFLPLVVLTVPEGTTTFDFGTDEFTIFTDKKLELDLSKNNEVSFIVQQRGKTKITSGAVTWTKLPKQK
;
A
#
# COMPACT_ATOMS: atom_id res chain seq x y z
N MET A 1 -57.89 -33.78 -32.98
CA MET A 1 -56.87 -32.71 -32.94
C MET A 1 -56.24 -32.72 -31.54
N ILE A 2 -55.06 -33.30 -31.41
CA ILE A 2 -54.38 -33.53 -30.12
C ILE A 2 -53.61 -32.26 -29.76
N LYS A 3 -53.98 -31.61 -28.65
CA LYS A 3 -53.32 -30.38 -28.18
C LYS A 3 -52.49 -30.72 -26.93
N ILE A 4 -51.23 -31.09 -27.17
CA ILE A 4 -50.18 -31.29 -26.18
C ILE A 4 -49.98 -29.94 -25.48
N ARG A 5 -50.26 -29.85 -24.18
CA ARG A 5 -49.80 -28.71 -23.37
C ARG A 5 -48.60 -29.18 -22.58
N THR A 6 -47.45 -29.00 -23.19
CA THR A 6 -46.12 -29.19 -22.63
C THR A 6 -45.94 -28.25 -21.43
N SER A 7 -45.59 -28.84 -20.29
CA SER A 7 -45.20 -28.14 -19.06
C SER A 7 -44.03 -27.19 -19.33
N PHE A 8 -44.20 -25.90 -19.08
CA PHE A 8 -43.09 -24.95 -19.02
C PHE A 8 -42.64 -24.85 -17.56
N ILE A 9 -41.51 -25.48 -17.25
CA ILE A 9 -40.78 -25.26 -16.00
C ILE A 9 -40.10 -23.91 -16.14
N THR A 10 -40.59 -22.90 -15.42
CA THR A 10 -39.97 -21.58 -15.34
C THR A 10 -38.71 -21.68 -14.49
N ALA A 11 -37.53 -21.74 -15.13
CA ALA A 11 -36.26 -21.61 -14.45
C ALA A 11 -36.09 -20.15 -13.98
N VAL A 12 -36.23 -19.91 -12.68
CA VAL A 12 -35.88 -18.64 -12.06
C VAL A 12 -34.36 -18.58 -11.97
N LEU A 13 -33.74 -17.92 -12.95
CA LEU A 13 -32.32 -17.59 -12.89
C LEU A 13 -32.12 -16.48 -11.85
N ILE A 14 -31.77 -16.87 -10.63
CA ILE A 14 -31.32 -15.93 -9.59
C ILE A 14 -29.89 -15.55 -9.94
N ILE A 15 -29.73 -14.45 -10.68
CA ILE A 15 -28.44 -13.79 -10.82
C ILE A 15 -28.18 -13.13 -9.47
N PHE A 16 -27.39 -13.78 -8.62
CA PHE A 16 -26.68 -13.11 -7.53
C PHE A 16 -25.69 -12.14 -8.20
N ILE A 17 -26.15 -10.94 -8.51
CA ILE A 17 -25.22 -9.83 -8.69
C ILE A 17 -24.70 -9.61 -7.27
N ALA A 18 -23.50 -10.13 -7.00
CA ALA A 18 -22.69 -9.60 -5.94
C ALA A 18 -22.42 -8.14 -6.28
N LEU A 19 -23.37 -7.25 -5.95
CA LEU A 19 -23.03 -5.90 -5.55
C LEU A 19 -22.25 -6.09 -4.25
N GLY A 20 -20.98 -6.48 -4.39
CA GLY A 20 -19.99 -6.03 -3.47
C GLY A 20 -20.11 -4.52 -3.51
N SER A 21 -20.73 -3.96 -2.48
CA SER A 21 -20.64 -2.54 -2.22
C SER A 21 -19.15 -2.26 -2.01
N VAL A 22 -18.45 -1.90 -3.10
CA VAL A 22 -17.16 -1.23 -3.03
C VAL A 22 -17.49 0.17 -2.54
N SER A 23 -17.80 0.26 -1.25
CA SER A 23 -18.00 1.52 -0.58
C SER A 23 -16.63 2.16 -0.47
N ALA A 24 -16.43 3.19 -1.29
CA ALA A 24 -15.33 4.14 -1.33
C ALA A 24 -14.53 4.27 -0.01
N ASP A 25 -13.44 3.49 0.08
CA ASP A 25 -12.23 3.83 0.85
C ASP A 25 -11.04 3.92 -0.13
N GLU A 26 -11.30 4.34 -1.37
CA GLU A 26 -10.38 4.30 -2.51
C GLU A 26 -9.13 5.21 -2.37
N SER A 27 -9.02 5.98 -1.28
CA SER A 27 -7.96 6.98 -1.10
C SER A 27 -6.96 6.66 0.01
N LYS A 28 -7.17 5.60 0.82
CA LYS A 28 -6.26 5.21 1.90
C LYS A 28 -5.57 3.88 1.58
N ARG A 29 -4.26 3.91 1.38
CA ARG A 29 -3.42 2.70 1.24
C ARG A 29 -2.38 2.64 2.34
N THR A 30 -1.87 1.46 2.66
CA THR A 30 -0.67 1.41 3.51
C THR A 30 0.55 1.89 2.72
N LEU A 31 1.55 2.43 3.42
CA LEU A 31 2.82 2.82 2.80
C LEU A 31 3.48 1.65 2.05
N LYS A 32 3.36 0.44 2.60
CA LYS A 32 3.91 -0.77 1.99
C LYS A 32 3.20 -1.13 0.68
N GLU A 33 1.87 -1.15 0.67
CA GLU A 33 1.10 -1.41 -0.56
C GLU A 33 1.41 -0.38 -1.64
N ALA A 34 1.44 0.91 -1.30
CA ALA A 34 1.75 1.96 -2.25
C ALA A 34 3.17 1.84 -2.81
N PHE A 35 4.14 1.42 -2.01
CA PHE A 35 5.48 1.14 -2.50
C PHE A 35 5.52 -0.11 -3.40
N ASP A 36 4.85 -1.19 -3.00
CA ASP A 36 4.82 -2.46 -3.75
C ASP A 36 4.11 -2.34 -5.11
N ASP A 37 3.14 -1.42 -5.22
CA ASP A 37 2.45 -1.04 -6.45
C ASP A 37 3.25 -0.03 -7.31
N GLY A 38 4.38 0.49 -6.79
CA GLY A 38 5.20 1.51 -7.45
C GLY A 38 4.63 2.92 -7.40
N ALA A 39 3.58 3.17 -6.61
CA ALA A 39 2.92 4.47 -6.50
C ALA A 39 3.77 5.52 -5.81
N VAL A 40 4.69 5.08 -4.95
CA VAL A 40 5.66 5.93 -4.26
C VAL A 40 7.07 5.38 -4.34
N SER A 41 8.05 6.27 -4.29
CA SER A 41 9.45 5.95 -4.00
C SER A 41 9.74 6.25 -2.54
N LEU A 42 10.58 5.42 -1.93
CA LEU A 42 10.99 5.56 -0.53
C LEU A 42 12.49 5.83 -0.44
N SER A 43 12.86 6.93 0.19
CA SER A 43 14.25 7.21 0.57
C SER A 43 14.41 7.04 2.07
N PHE A 44 15.40 6.25 2.48
CA PHE A 44 15.71 5.98 3.87
C PHE A 44 17.08 6.57 4.19
N ARG A 45 17.14 7.42 5.21
CA ARG A 45 18.38 8.06 5.67
C ARG A 45 18.64 7.75 7.14
N ALA A 46 19.85 7.32 7.44
CA ALA A 46 20.28 7.08 8.81
C ALA A 46 20.24 8.37 9.64
N LYS A 47 19.67 8.27 10.84
CA LYS A 47 19.68 9.32 11.87
C LYS A 47 20.12 8.70 13.19
N ASN A 48 20.57 9.55 14.12
CA ASN A 48 20.92 9.14 15.49
C ASN A 48 21.87 7.93 15.53
N ALA A 49 22.97 8.02 14.75
CA ALA A 49 23.97 6.95 14.58
C ALA A 49 23.40 5.61 14.04
N GLY A 50 22.33 5.67 13.24
CA GLY A 50 21.70 4.49 12.63
C GLY A 50 20.66 3.80 13.52
N ASN A 51 20.25 4.44 14.63
CA ASN A 51 19.14 3.94 15.44
C ASN A 51 17.78 4.27 14.83
N ASP A 52 17.70 5.42 14.16
CA ASP A 52 16.49 5.92 13.55
C ASP A 52 16.66 6.08 12.04
N LEU A 53 15.55 6.00 11.32
CA LEU A 53 15.45 6.31 9.90
C LEU A 53 14.57 7.52 9.70
N GLN A 54 15.10 8.51 8.98
CA GLN A 54 14.25 9.45 8.27
C GLN A 54 13.79 8.77 6.98
N ILE A 55 12.49 8.59 6.83
CA ILE A 55 11.87 8.07 5.63
C ILE A 55 11.24 9.24 4.90
N GLU A 56 11.62 9.40 3.64
CA GLU A 56 11.02 10.35 2.71
C GLU A 56 10.21 9.55 1.70
N VAL A 57 8.93 9.89 1.58
CA VAL A 57 7.97 9.25 0.70
C VAL A 57 7.63 10.25 -0.39
N LYS A 58 7.94 9.89 -1.63
CA LYS A 58 7.69 10.74 -2.79
C LYS A 58 6.72 10.06 -3.75
N LYS A 59 5.74 10.80 -4.22
CA LYS A 59 4.74 10.33 -5.19
C LYS A 59 5.39 10.09 -6.55
N VAL A 60 5.13 8.93 -7.14
CA VAL A 60 5.63 8.54 -8.47
C VAL A 60 4.53 8.64 -9.53
N PHE A 61 3.30 8.19 -9.24
CA PHE A 61 2.19 8.29 -10.18
C PHE A 61 0.86 8.65 -9.48
N LEU A 62 -0.13 9.08 -10.28
CA LEU A 62 -1.48 9.50 -9.85
C LEU A 62 -2.45 8.31 -9.86
N PRO A 63 -3.48 8.26 -8.99
CA PRO A 63 -4.16 9.37 -8.31
C PRO A 63 -3.49 9.87 -7.01
N LEU A 64 -4.01 10.97 -6.46
CA LEU A 64 -3.62 11.49 -5.14
C LEU A 64 -3.94 10.46 -4.05
N VAL A 65 -2.97 10.11 -3.20
CA VAL A 65 -3.10 9.02 -2.20
C VAL A 65 -2.88 9.56 -0.80
N VAL A 66 -3.73 9.17 0.15
CA VAL A 66 -3.43 9.26 1.58
C VAL A 66 -2.81 7.93 2.00
N LEU A 67 -1.61 7.96 2.57
CA LEU A 67 -0.94 6.76 3.03
C LEU A 67 -1.06 6.58 4.52
N THR A 68 -1.12 5.33 4.95
CA THR A 68 -1.08 4.96 6.36
C THR A 68 0.19 4.17 6.65
N VAL A 69 0.91 4.57 7.69
CA VAL A 69 1.96 3.75 8.29
C VAL A 69 1.33 3.12 9.53
N PRO A 70 1.09 1.79 9.55
CA PRO A 70 0.45 1.15 10.69
C PRO A 70 1.34 1.25 11.93
N GLU A 71 0.71 1.26 13.09
CA GLU A 71 1.40 1.06 14.36
C GLU A 71 2.06 -0.32 14.38
N GLY A 72 3.23 -0.41 15.02
CA GLY A 72 3.98 -1.64 15.17
C GLY A 72 5.09 -1.76 14.13
N THR A 73 5.33 -2.99 13.70
CA THR A 73 6.50 -3.32 12.87
C THR A 73 6.09 -3.48 11.41
N THR A 74 6.77 -2.79 10.50
CA THR A 74 6.61 -2.96 9.06
C THR A 74 7.95 -3.38 8.44
N THR A 75 7.95 -4.48 7.68
CA THR A 75 9.13 -4.93 6.93
C THR A 75 8.93 -4.64 5.45
N PHE A 76 9.94 -4.03 4.84
CA PHE A 76 10.05 -3.81 3.40
C PHE A 76 11.07 -4.77 2.83
N ASP A 77 10.64 -5.54 1.84
CA ASP A 77 11.49 -6.44 1.07
C ASP A 77 11.83 -5.80 -0.29
N PHE A 78 13.14 -5.62 -0.51
CA PHE A 78 13.73 -5.05 -1.72
C PHE A 78 14.49 -6.10 -2.55
N GLY A 79 14.28 -7.40 -2.28
CA GLY A 79 14.86 -8.53 -2.99
C GLY A 79 16.20 -8.98 -2.42
N THR A 80 17.19 -8.08 -2.36
CA THR A 80 18.51 -8.38 -1.74
C THR A 80 18.57 -8.03 -0.27
N ASP A 81 17.71 -7.09 0.16
CA ASP A 81 17.73 -6.51 1.49
C ASP A 81 16.31 -6.42 2.04
N GLU A 82 16.18 -6.70 3.33
CA GLU A 82 14.95 -6.45 4.09
C GLU A 82 15.22 -5.36 5.13
N PHE A 83 14.37 -4.34 5.17
CA PHE A 83 14.42 -3.31 6.20
C PHE A 83 13.15 -3.29 7.02
N THR A 84 13.34 -3.37 8.33
CA THR A 84 12.24 -3.36 9.29
C THR A 84 12.22 -2.02 10.02
N ILE A 85 11.05 -1.40 10.07
CA ILE A 85 10.80 -0.17 10.82
C ILE A 85 9.79 -0.41 11.92
N PHE A 86 9.90 0.35 13.00
CA PHE A 86 8.91 0.38 14.06
C PHE A 86 8.30 1.78 14.18
N THR A 87 6.98 1.81 14.21
CA THR A 87 6.18 3.02 14.37
C THR A 87 5.36 2.87 15.65
N ASP A 88 5.51 3.83 16.57
CA ASP A 88 4.89 3.84 17.90
C ASP A 88 3.38 4.11 17.88
N LYS A 89 2.89 4.71 16.79
CA LYS A 89 1.48 4.99 16.54
C LYS A 89 1.20 5.01 15.05
N LYS A 90 -0.05 4.81 14.65
CA LYS A 90 -0.45 4.97 13.26
C LYS A 90 -0.14 6.39 12.76
N LEU A 91 0.52 6.50 11.61
CA LEU A 91 0.75 7.78 10.92
C LEU A 91 -0.13 7.85 9.67
N GLU A 92 -0.74 9.02 9.44
CA GLU A 92 -1.41 9.33 8.18
C GLU A 92 -0.58 10.37 7.42
N LEU A 93 -0.26 10.05 6.17
CA LEU A 93 0.60 10.82 5.29
C LEU A 93 -0.25 11.34 4.13
N ASP A 94 -0.52 12.63 4.13
CA ASP A 94 -1.31 13.28 3.09
C ASP A 94 -0.42 13.70 1.91
N LEU A 95 -0.32 12.83 0.90
CA LEU A 95 0.33 13.16 -0.37
C LEU A 95 -0.65 13.84 -1.36
N SER A 96 -1.87 14.18 -0.96
CA SER A 96 -2.82 14.85 -1.87
C SER A 96 -2.42 16.30 -2.14
N LYS A 97 -1.87 16.97 -1.12
CA LYS A 97 -1.43 18.37 -1.19
C LYS A 97 0.06 18.52 -1.46
N ASN A 98 0.86 17.54 -1.05
CA ASN A 98 2.32 17.55 -1.18
C ASN A 98 2.78 16.34 -1.98
N ASN A 99 3.74 16.52 -2.89
CA ASN A 99 4.30 15.40 -3.65
C ASN A 99 5.30 14.57 -2.83
N GLU A 100 5.65 15.06 -1.65
CA GLU A 100 6.65 14.46 -0.78
C GLU A 100 6.30 14.73 0.68
N VAL A 101 6.57 13.74 1.53
CA VAL A 101 6.44 13.86 2.98
C VAL A 101 7.57 13.08 3.63
N SER A 102 8.10 13.56 4.74
CA SER A 102 9.10 12.82 5.52
C SER A 102 8.68 12.67 6.97
N PHE A 103 9.11 11.56 7.56
CA PHE A 103 8.89 11.24 8.96
C PHE A 103 10.04 10.41 9.50
N ILE A 104 10.19 10.35 10.83
CA ILE A 104 11.27 9.61 11.49
C ILE A 104 10.67 8.43 12.25
N VAL A 105 11.27 7.26 12.09
CA VAL A 105 10.89 6.01 12.76
C VAL A 105 12.11 5.28 13.29
N GLN A 106 11.91 4.41 14.27
CA GLN A 106 12.98 3.58 14.78
C GLN A 106 13.28 2.43 13.82
N GLN A 107 14.56 2.15 13.61
CA GLN A 107 14.98 1.02 12.80
C GLN A 107 14.98 -0.26 13.67
N ARG A 108 14.52 -1.37 13.09
CA ARG A 108 14.46 -2.69 13.72
C ARG A 108 15.06 -3.74 12.77
N GLY A 109 15.20 -4.95 13.27
CA GLY A 109 15.78 -6.07 12.52
C GLY A 109 17.31 -6.09 12.54
N LYS A 110 17.86 -7.06 11.80
CA LYS A 110 19.31 -7.31 11.73
C LYS A 110 20.00 -6.39 10.72
N THR A 111 19.36 -6.14 9.58
CA THR A 111 19.87 -5.23 8.55
C THR A 111 19.48 -3.80 8.89
N LYS A 112 20.47 -2.91 8.98
CA LYS A 112 20.29 -1.49 9.33
C LYS A 112 21.06 -0.58 8.41
N ILE A 113 20.53 0.62 8.20
CA ILE A 113 21.21 1.70 7.47
C ILE A 113 21.92 2.52 8.54
N THR A 114 23.21 2.26 8.72
CA THR A 114 24.01 2.89 9.79
C THR A 114 24.55 4.26 9.40
N SER A 115 24.64 4.55 8.10
CA SER A 115 25.06 5.85 7.58
C SER A 115 24.51 6.09 6.17
N GLY A 116 24.50 7.35 5.74
CA GLY A 116 24.08 7.73 4.38
C GLY A 116 22.57 7.64 4.15
N ALA A 117 22.21 7.57 2.87
CA ALA A 117 20.83 7.43 2.42
C ALA A 117 20.76 6.47 1.23
N VAL A 118 19.64 5.78 1.12
CA VAL A 118 19.35 4.84 0.03
C VAL A 118 17.90 5.02 -0.39
N THR A 119 17.68 5.02 -1.71
CA THR A 119 16.37 5.25 -2.31
C THR A 119 15.97 4.05 -3.13
N TRP A 120 14.75 3.56 -2.92
CA TRP A 120 14.15 2.51 -3.71
C TRP A 120 12.91 3.02 -4.42
N THR A 121 12.78 2.58 -5.67
CA THR A 121 11.60 2.80 -6.51
C THR A 121 11.23 1.46 -7.13
N LYS A 122 9.96 1.06 -6.98
CA LYS A 122 9.41 -0.08 -7.73
C LYS A 122 8.71 0.46 -8.96
N LEU A 123 8.87 -0.23 -10.09
CA LEU A 123 8.11 0.08 -11.29
C LEU A 123 6.64 -0.33 -11.07
N PRO A 124 5.67 0.47 -11.56
CA PRO A 124 4.28 0.06 -11.52
C PRO A 124 4.10 -1.28 -12.23
N LYS A 125 3.39 -2.20 -11.59
CA LYS A 125 2.99 -3.45 -12.24
C LYS A 125 2.08 -3.10 -13.41
N GLN A 126 2.55 -3.31 -14.65
CA GLN A 126 1.68 -3.24 -15.82
C GLN A 126 0.69 -4.41 -15.68
N LYS A 127 -0.61 -4.07 -15.56
CA LYS A 127 -1.71 -5.05 -15.54
C LYS A 127 -2.01 -5.55 -16.94
#